data_AF-A0AAU9TXN4-F1
#
_entry.id   AF-A0AAU9TXN4-F1
#
_cell.length_a   1.000
_cell.length_b   1.000
_cell.length_c   1.000
_cell.angle_alpha   90.00
_cell.angle_beta   90.00
_cell.angle_gamma   90.00
#
_symmetry.space_group_name_H-M   'P 1'
#
loop_
_entity.id
_entity.type
_entity.pdbx_description
1 polymer ?
#
loop_
_entity_poly.entity_id
_entity_poly.type
_entity_poly.pdbx_seq_one_letter_code
_entity_poly.pdbx_strand_id
1 'polypeptide(L)'
;MFAVTIGSIINQLSNYFSKYTKIVRMTAWIFRFSHNARHKNKRKGELSFEESDEAEEKLIRIIQQEHKEQIEKQSGKSRQIYSDTDMIMRVNPFEAK
;
A
#
# COMPACT_ATOMS: atom_id res chain seq x y z
N MET A 1 -23.53 -26.42 -0.14
CA MET A 1 -22.72 -26.04 1.04
C MET A 1 -21.41 -25.35 0.64
N PHE A 2 -20.60 -25.88 -0.29
CA PHE A 2 -19.32 -25.28 -0.73
C PHE A 2 -19.41 -23.88 -1.40
N ALA A 3 -20.44 -23.58 -2.19
CA ALA A 3 -20.56 -22.29 -2.88
C ALA A 3 -20.90 -21.12 -1.92
N VAL A 4 -21.62 -21.40 -0.82
CA VAL A 4 -21.97 -20.41 0.21
C VAL A 4 -20.71 -19.97 0.97
N THR A 5 -19.78 -20.89 1.18
CA THR A 5 -18.49 -20.63 1.84
C THR A 5 -17.59 -19.73 1.01
N ILE A 6 -17.54 -19.94 -0.32
CA ILE A 6 -16.71 -19.12 -1.23
C ILE A 6 -17.25 -17.68 -1.30
N GLY A 7 -18.56 -17.49 -1.46
CA GLY A 7 -19.16 -16.14 -1.46
C GLY A 7 -18.93 -15.41 -0.13
N SER A 8 -18.99 -16.12 1.00
CA SER A 8 -18.68 -15.57 2.31
C SER A 8 -17.22 -15.12 2.42
N ILE A 9 -16.27 -15.95 1.95
CA ILE A 9 -14.84 -15.61 1.93
C ILE A 9 -14.57 -14.38 1.04
N ILE A 10 -15.17 -14.30 -0.14
CA ILE A 10 -15.02 -13.15 -1.04
C ILE A 10 -15.53 -11.87 -0.38
N ASN A 11 -16.70 -11.91 0.28
CA ASN A 11 -17.23 -10.75 1.00
C ASN A 11 -16.35 -10.35 2.19
N GLN A 12 -15.77 -11.32 2.92
CA GLN A 12 -14.84 -11.05 3.99
C GLN A 12 -13.55 -10.40 3.47
N LEU A 13 -13.00 -10.91 2.36
CA LEU A 13 -11.82 -10.34 1.71
C LEU A 13 -12.11 -8.93 1.20
N SER A 14 -13.24 -8.72 0.52
CA SER A 14 -13.68 -7.40 0.06
C SER A 14 -13.80 -6.40 1.22
N ASN A 15 -14.43 -6.79 2.32
CA ASN A 15 -14.54 -5.98 3.54
C ASN A 15 -13.20 -5.82 4.30
N TYR A 16 -12.24 -6.69 4.06
CA TYR A 16 -10.89 -6.57 4.60
C TYR A 16 -10.08 -5.57 3.76
N PHE A 17 -10.20 -5.62 2.44
CA PHE A 17 -9.54 -4.70 1.52
C PHE A 17 -10.23 -3.33 1.38
N SER A 18 -11.42 -3.16 1.97
CA SER A 18 -12.13 -1.88 1.98
C SER A 18 -11.46 -0.78 2.81
N LYS A 19 -10.45 -1.13 3.64
CA LYS A 19 -9.68 -0.17 4.43
C LYS A 19 -8.23 -0.20 4.02
N TYR A 20 -7.70 0.95 3.58
CA TYR A 20 -6.30 1.13 3.20
C TYR A 20 -5.32 0.58 4.25
N THR A 21 -5.54 0.89 5.52
CA THR A 21 -4.68 0.43 6.63
C THR A 21 -4.60 -1.10 6.77
N LYS A 22 -5.66 -1.82 6.40
CA LYS A 22 -5.65 -3.30 6.37
C LYS A 22 -4.84 -3.84 5.20
N ILE A 23 -4.87 -3.15 4.04
CA ILE A 23 -4.03 -3.49 2.88
C ILE A 23 -2.56 -3.32 3.26
N VAL A 24 -2.19 -2.16 3.82
CA VAL A 24 -0.81 -1.89 4.28
C VAL A 24 -0.34 -2.96 5.26
N ARG A 25 -1.15 -3.27 6.29
CA ARG A 25 -0.82 -4.30 7.28
C ARG A 25 -0.62 -5.69 6.65
N MET A 26 -1.45 -6.06 5.68
CA MET A 26 -1.30 -7.34 4.98
C MET A 26 -0.03 -7.37 4.13
N THR A 27 0.24 -6.31 3.38
CA THR A 27 1.45 -6.20 2.56
C THR A 27 2.71 -6.28 3.42
N ALA A 28 2.74 -5.62 4.58
CA ALA A 28 3.82 -5.71 5.55
C ALA A 28 4.06 -7.15 6.03
N TRP A 29 2.99 -7.92 6.30
CA TRP A 29 3.11 -9.34 6.63
C TRP A 29 3.68 -10.18 5.47
N ILE A 30 3.28 -9.90 4.24
CA ILE A 30 3.82 -10.56 3.03
C ILE A 30 5.32 -10.27 2.88
N PHE A 31 5.73 -9.02 3.09
CA PHE A 31 7.15 -8.63 3.02
C PHE A 31 7.96 -9.30 4.13
N ARG A 32 7.46 -9.30 5.37
CA ARG A 32 8.08 -10.02 6.47
C ARG A 32 8.19 -11.52 6.18
N PHE A 33 7.16 -12.13 5.61
CA PHE A 33 7.20 -13.54 5.21
C PHE A 33 8.30 -13.78 4.18
N SER A 34 8.38 -12.95 3.13
CA SER A 34 9.43 -13.02 2.11
C SER A 34 10.83 -12.86 2.71
N HIS A 35 11.01 -11.88 3.60
CA HIS A 35 12.27 -11.66 4.33
C HIS A 35 12.64 -12.90 5.15
N ASN A 36 11.70 -13.40 5.93
CA ASN A 36 11.88 -14.58 6.77
C ASN A 36 12.07 -15.86 5.94
N ALA A 37 11.60 -15.95 4.70
CA ALA A 37 11.90 -17.09 3.84
C ALA A 37 13.37 -17.10 3.39
N ARG A 38 13.96 -15.92 3.18
CA ARG A 38 15.30 -15.76 2.58
C ARG A 38 16.44 -15.57 3.59
N HIS A 39 16.15 -15.04 4.78
CA HIS A 39 17.19 -14.66 5.75
C HIS A 39 17.18 -15.58 6.98
N LYS A 40 18.35 -15.81 7.60
CA LYS A 40 18.44 -16.56 8.87
C LYS A 40 17.90 -15.75 10.06
N ASN A 41 18.08 -14.43 10.03
CA ASN A 41 17.59 -13.50 11.06
C ASN A 41 16.09 -13.25 10.86
N LYS A 42 15.26 -14.11 11.47
CA LYS A 42 13.81 -14.04 11.35
C LYS A 42 13.25 -12.92 12.23
N ARG A 43 12.37 -12.09 11.67
CA ARG A 43 11.54 -11.14 12.40
C ARG A 43 10.33 -11.87 12.99
N LYS A 44 9.98 -11.57 14.25
CA LYS A 44 8.91 -12.23 15.02
C LYS A 44 8.14 -11.18 15.83
N GLY A 45 6.97 -11.54 16.35
CA GLY A 45 6.12 -10.64 17.14
C GLY A 45 5.24 -9.74 16.26
N GLU A 46 4.76 -8.62 16.81
CA GLU A 46 3.98 -7.63 16.06
C GLU A 46 4.81 -6.98 14.96
N LEU A 47 4.14 -6.43 13.93
CA LEU A 47 4.81 -5.65 12.89
C LEU A 47 5.44 -4.41 13.50
N SER A 48 6.68 -4.09 13.09
CA SER A 48 7.28 -2.82 13.48
C SER A 48 6.68 -1.67 12.68
N PHE A 49 6.94 -0.45 13.14
CA PHE A 49 6.55 0.75 12.41
C PHE A 49 7.19 0.76 11.02
N GLU A 50 8.50 0.46 10.96
CA GLU A 50 9.29 0.47 9.73
C GLU A 50 8.77 -0.54 8.70
N GLU A 51 8.30 -1.71 9.13
CA GLU A 51 7.70 -2.69 8.21
C GLU A 51 6.36 -2.24 7.66
N SER A 52 5.59 -1.48 8.44
CA SER A 52 4.31 -0.93 7.99
C SER A 52 4.54 0.23 7.02
N ASP A 53 5.50 1.09 7.34
CA ASP A 53 5.90 2.25 6.53
C ASP A 53 6.49 1.80 5.18
N GLU A 54 7.42 0.85 5.17
CA GLU A 54 7.98 0.27 3.95
C GLU A 54 6.90 -0.34 3.04
N ALA A 55 5.92 -1.01 3.65
CA ALA A 55 4.80 -1.59 2.91
C ALA A 55 3.88 -0.51 2.31
N GLU A 56 3.61 0.55 3.06
CA GLU A 56 2.81 1.69 2.61
C GLU A 56 3.47 2.39 1.43
N GLU A 57 4.74 2.77 1.56
CA GLU A 57 5.51 3.41 0.50
C GLU A 57 5.56 2.56 -0.76
N LYS A 58 5.78 1.25 -0.62
CA LYS A 58 5.87 0.36 -1.76
C LYS A 58 4.53 0.25 -2.50
N LEU A 59 3.42 0.18 -1.77
CA LEU A 59 2.08 0.18 -2.35
C LEU A 59 1.81 1.47 -3.12
N ILE A 60 2.11 2.63 -2.51
CA ILE A 60 1.92 3.93 -3.16
C ILE A 60 2.77 4.02 -4.43
N ARG A 61 4.04 3.61 -4.37
CA ARG A 61 4.94 3.60 -5.55
C ARG A 61 4.37 2.75 -6.68
N ILE A 62 3.86 1.55 -6.38
CA ILE A 62 3.26 0.66 -7.40
C ILE A 62 2.04 1.33 -8.04
N ILE A 63 1.11 1.84 -7.22
CA ILE A 63 -0.10 2.52 -7.72
C ILE A 63 0.27 3.72 -8.59
N GLN A 64 1.23 4.53 -8.16
CA GLN A 64 1.65 5.70 -8.92
C GLN A 64 2.36 5.33 -10.23
N GLN A 65 3.11 4.23 -10.26
CA GLN A 65 3.71 3.73 -11.49
C GLN A 65 2.65 3.21 -12.47
N GLU A 66 1.66 2.46 -11.99
CA GLU A 66 0.55 1.94 -12.80
C GLU A 66 -0.32 3.06 -13.38
N HIS A 67 -0.47 4.16 -12.64
CA HIS A 67 -1.32 5.29 -13.00
C HIS A 67 -0.54 6.54 -13.45
N LYS A 68 0.75 6.38 -13.82
CA LYS A 68 1.67 7.50 -14.08
C LYS A 68 1.10 8.52 -15.07
N GLU A 69 0.59 8.08 -16.21
CA GLU A 69 0.03 8.99 -17.24
C GLU A 69 -1.19 9.77 -16.76
N GLN A 70 -2.02 9.16 -15.92
CA GLN A 70 -3.23 9.80 -15.37
C GLN A 70 -2.84 10.84 -14.32
N ILE A 71 -1.87 10.49 -13.47
CA ILE A 71 -1.30 11.39 -12.46
C ILE A 71 -0.61 12.56 -13.15
N GLU A 72 0.24 12.35 -14.16
CA GLU A 72 0.90 13.44 -14.89
C GLU A 72 -0.10 14.39 -15.57
N LYS A 73 -1.19 13.86 -16.16
CA LYS A 73 -2.28 14.68 -16.72
C LYS A 73 -3.01 15.51 -15.67
N GLN A 74 -3.09 15.03 -14.43
CA GLN A 74 -3.68 15.77 -13.30
C GLN A 74 -2.69 16.76 -12.68
N SER A 75 -1.41 16.39 -12.55
CA SER A 75 -0.32 17.24 -12.07
C SER A 75 -0.06 18.42 -13.00
N GLY A 76 -0.14 18.24 -14.32
CA GLY A 76 -0.07 19.34 -15.29
C GLY A 76 -1.18 20.39 -15.10
N LYS A 77 -2.26 20.04 -14.39
CA LYS A 77 -3.37 20.94 -14.04
C LYS A 77 -3.31 21.46 -12.60
N SER A 78 -2.52 20.84 -11.72
CA SER A 78 -2.46 21.16 -10.29
C SER A 78 -1.02 21.51 -9.87
N ARG A 79 -0.77 22.78 -9.53
CA ARG A 79 0.54 23.27 -9.02
C ARG A 79 0.96 22.66 -7.67
N GLN A 80 0.11 21.85 -7.05
CA GLN A 80 0.25 21.40 -5.69
C GLN A 80 0.90 20.02 -5.57
N ILE A 81 1.22 19.36 -6.69
CA ILE A 81 1.83 18.03 -6.71
C ILE A 81 3.34 18.14 -6.85
N TYR A 82 4.08 17.55 -5.91
CA TYR A 82 5.55 17.50 -5.91
C TYR A 82 6.04 16.08 -5.69
N SER A 83 7.27 15.77 -6.13
CA SER A 83 7.93 14.52 -5.80
C SER A 83 8.70 14.68 -4.50
N ASP A 84 8.54 13.75 -3.57
CA ASP A 84 9.38 13.69 -2.37
C ASP A 84 10.73 13.01 -2.65
N THR A 85 11.56 12.89 -1.61
CA THR A 85 12.86 12.20 -1.62
C THR A 85 12.76 10.74 -2.05
N ASP A 86 11.59 10.14 -1.88
CA ASP A 86 11.28 8.75 -2.15
C ASP A 86 10.70 8.52 -3.55
N MET A 87 10.73 9.56 -4.40
CA MET A 87 10.14 9.61 -5.74
C MET A 87 8.63 9.31 -5.74
N ILE A 88 7.98 9.55 -4.60
CA ILE A 88 6.53 9.46 -4.46
C ILE A 88 5.97 10.85 -4.74
N MET A 89 5.02 10.92 -5.67
CA MET A 89 4.28 12.15 -5.91
C MET A 89 3.30 12.39 -4.75
N ARG A 90 3.45 13.52 -4.05
CA ARG A 90 2.58 13.92 -2.95
C ARG A 90 1.86 15.23 -3.29
N VAL A 91 0.71 15.42 -2.65
CA VAL A 91 -0.03 16.68 -2.70
C VAL A 91 0.44 17.55 -1.54
N ASN A 92 0.72 18.82 -1.78
CA ASN A 92 1.06 19.78 -0.74
C ASN A 92 -0.16 20.04 0.16
N PRO A 93 -0.12 19.62 1.44
CA PRO A 93 -1.27 19.78 2.34
C PRO A 93 -1.57 21.24 2.67
N PHE A 94 -0.64 22.17 2.45
CA PHE A 94 -0.82 23.60 2.74
C PHE A 94 -1.45 24.39 1.59
N GLU A 95 -1.55 23.79 0.41
CA GLU A 95 -2.11 24.45 -0.78
C GLU A 95 -3.38 23.80 -1.30
N ALA A 96 -3.73 22.60 -0.82
CA ALA A 96 -4.99 21.91 -1.12
C ALA A 96 -6.20 22.62 -0.49
N LYS A 97 -6.68 23.69 -1.15
CA LYS A 97 -7.97 24.34 -0.91
C LYS A 97 -9.01 23.85 -1.89
#